data_AF-A0A8I3MFX5-F1
#
_entry.id   AF-A0A8I3MFX5-F1
#
_cell.length_a   1.000
_cell.length_b   1.000
_cell.length_c   1.000
_cell.angle_alpha   90.00
_cell.angle_beta   90.00
_cell.angle_gamma   90.00
#
_symmetry.space_group_name_H-M   'P 1'
#
loop_
_entity.id
_entity.type
_entity.pdbx_description
1 polymer ?
#
loop_
_entity_poly.entity_id
_entity_poly.type
_entity_poly.pdbx_seq_one_letter_code
_entity_poly.pdbx_strand_id
1 'polypeptide(L)' 'MSIPPSIPYKTGKEKLPRLYKNSGLGFKTPKEAIEGTYIDKKCPSAGNVSIQGRILSGVVTKMRMQKTIVIRRDYLHYI' A
#
# COMPACT_ATOMS: atom_id res chain seq x y z
N MET A 1 -13.16 -21.63 -49.90
CA MET A 1 -12.72 -21.71 -48.49
C MET A 1 -11.55 -20.77 -48.29
N SER A 2 -11.84 -19.49 -48.06
CA SER A 2 -10.85 -18.44 -47.80
C SER A 2 -10.62 -18.36 -46.29
N ILE A 3 -9.49 -18.90 -45.85
CA ILE A 3 -9.05 -18.88 -44.45
C ILE A 3 -8.77 -17.41 -44.06
N PRO A 4 -9.41 -16.84 -43.02
CA PRO A 4 -9.12 -15.48 -42.58
C PRO A 4 -7.73 -15.40 -41.91
N PRO A 5 -7.04 -14.25 -42.01
CA PRO A 5 -5.68 -14.09 -41.49
C PRO A 5 -5.68 -14.20 -39.95
N SER A 6 -4.72 -14.97 -39.43
CA SER A 6 -4.45 -15.11 -38.00
C SER A 6 -4.10 -13.76 -37.38
N ILE A 7 -4.97 -13.26 -36.52
CA ILE A 7 -4.80 -12.03 -35.73
C ILE A 7 -3.49 -12.16 -34.93
N PRO A 8 -2.55 -11.19 -35.01
CA PRO A 8 -1.33 -11.24 -34.22
C PRO A 8 -1.67 -11.03 -32.74
N TYR A 9 -1.47 -12.08 -31.93
CA TYR A 9 -1.56 -11.99 -30.47
C TYR A 9 -0.43 -11.09 -29.97
N LYS A 10 -0.78 -9.84 -29.59
CA LYS A 10 0.15 -8.89 -28.96
C LYS A 10 0.69 -9.50 -27.67
N THR A 11 1.91 -10.02 -27.73
CA THR A 11 2.66 -10.49 -26.56
C THR A 11 3.39 -9.30 -25.93
N GLY A 12 2.63 -8.31 -25.47
CA GLY A 12 3.16 -7.23 -24.66
C GLY A 12 3.21 -7.70 -23.20
N LYS A 13 4.40 -7.75 -22.60
CA LYS A 13 4.53 -7.86 -21.13
C LYS A 13 4.10 -6.54 -20.49
N GLU A 14 2.84 -6.18 -20.62
CA GLU A 14 2.28 -5.02 -19.92
C GLU A 14 2.23 -5.37 -18.43
N LYS A 15 2.90 -4.56 -17.61
CA LYS A 15 2.81 -4.67 -16.15
C LYS A 15 1.33 -4.50 -15.80
N LEU A 16 0.76 -5.48 -15.09
CA LEU A 16 -0.62 -5.43 -14.64
C LEU A 16 -0.87 -4.08 -13.94
N PRO A 17 -1.93 -3.34 -14.31
CA PRO A 17 -2.24 -2.07 -13.67
C PRO A 17 -2.51 -2.32 -12.18
N ARG A 18 -1.63 -1.79 -11.31
CA ARG A 18 -1.73 -1.94 -9.87
C ARG A 18 -2.64 -0.84 -9.31
N LEU A 19 -3.70 -1.25 -8.61
CA LEU A 19 -4.59 -0.31 -7.94
C LEU A 19 -3.89 0.28 -6.71
N TYR A 20 -3.70 1.60 -6.72
CA TYR A 20 -3.30 2.37 -5.55
C TYR A 20 -4.27 3.51 -5.35
N LYS A 21 -4.48 3.89 -4.09
CA LYS A 21 -5.34 5.01 -3.70
C LYS A 21 -4.54 6.04 -2.91
N ASN A 22 -5.04 7.27 -2.91
CA ASN A 22 -4.57 8.30 -2.00
C ASN A 22 -5.24 8.09 -0.64
N SER A 23 -4.44 7.95 0.42
CA SER A 23 -4.94 7.71 1.78
C SER A 23 -5.57 8.95 2.44
N GLY A 24 -5.41 10.13 1.83
CA GLY A 24 -5.93 11.40 2.35
C GLY A 24 -5.00 12.06 3.38
N LEU A 25 -5.50 13.11 4.05
CA LEU A 25 -4.82 13.85 5.13
C LEU A 25 -3.45 14.48 4.73
N GLY A 26 -3.20 14.67 3.44
CA GLY A 26 -1.95 15.22 2.92
C GLY A 26 -0.78 14.22 2.85
N PHE A 27 -1.02 12.94 3.17
CA PHE A 27 0.01 11.92 3.04
C PHE A 27 0.22 11.55 1.56
N LYS A 28 1.46 11.69 1.09
CA LYS A 28 1.83 11.29 -0.27
C LYS A 28 1.96 9.77 -0.36
N THR A 29 1.38 9.17 -1.40
CA THR A 29 1.56 7.75 -1.68
C THR A 29 3.03 7.45 -1.98
N PRO A 30 3.65 6.46 -1.32
CA PRO A 30 5.05 6.14 -1.56
C PRO A 30 5.24 5.47 -2.93
N LYS A 31 6.40 5.71 -3.57
CA LYS A 31 6.76 5.11 -4.86
C LYS A 31 6.74 3.58 -4.81
N GLU A 32 7.17 3.01 -3.69
CA GLU A 32 7.16 1.56 -3.44
C GLU A 32 5.76 0.94 -3.49
N ALA A 33 4.70 1.69 -3.16
CA ALA A 33 3.34 1.19 -3.28
C ALA A 33 2.82 1.18 -4.72
N ILE A 34 3.34 2.09 -5.56
CA ILE A 34 2.97 2.24 -6.98
C ILE A 34 3.71 1.18 -7.82
N GLU A 35 5.02 1.02 -7.60
CA GLU A 35 5.89 0.17 -8.42
C GLU A 35 6.14 -1.22 -7.81
N GLY A 36 5.92 -1.38 -6.49
CA GLY A 36 6.21 -2.62 -5.79
C GLY A 36 5.30 -3.78 -6.19
N THR A 37 5.72 -5.00 -5.81
CA THR A 37 5.01 -6.26 -6.12
C THR A 37 4.34 -6.91 -4.91
N TYR A 38 4.44 -6.30 -3.72
CA TYR A 38 3.87 -6.89 -2.49
C TYR A 38 2.34 -6.93 -2.52
N ILE A 39 1.74 -7.94 -1.90
CA ILE A 39 0.29 -8.03 -1.69
C ILE A 39 0.04 -7.91 -0.19
N ASP A 40 -0.49 -6.76 0.23
CA ASP A 40 -0.92 -6.53 1.61
C ASP A 40 -2.33 -5.94 1.62
N LYS A 41 -3.30 -6.75 2.07
CA LYS A 41 -4.71 -6.37 2.15
C LYS A 41 -4.94 -5.24 3.17
N LYS A 42 -4.05 -5.09 4.15
CA LYS A 42 -4.15 -4.11 5.24
C LYS A 42 -3.41 -2.80 4.95
N CYS A 43 -2.69 -2.71 3.83
CA CYS A 43 -1.98 -1.50 3.46
C CYS A 43 -2.96 -0.33 3.18
N PRO A 44 -2.71 0.89 3.70
CA PRO A 44 -3.56 2.05 3.42
C PRO A 44 -3.57 2.48 1.95
N SER A 45 -2.46 2.28 1.22
CA SER A 45 -2.31 2.76 -0.15
C SER A 45 -2.71 1.74 -1.22
N ALA A 46 -2.43 0.46 -1.00
CA ALA A 46 -2.72 -0.62 -1.96
C ALA A 46 -3.91 -1.52 -1.55
N GLY A 47 -4.33 -1.47 -0.29
CA GLY A 47 -5.40 -2.31 0.28
C GLY A 47 -6.73 -1.58 0.46
N ASN A 48 -7.72 -2.28 1.02
CA ASN A 48 -9.06 -1.74 1.26
C ASN A 48 -9.23 -1.19 2.70
N VAL A 49 -8.24 -0.45 3.19
CA VAL A 49 -8.29 0.19 4.53
C VAL A 49 -8.22 1.70 4.40
N SER A 50 -9.03 2.44 5.16
CA SER A 50 -9.00 3.91 5.24
C SER A 50 -8.29 4.38 6.51
N ILE A 51 -7.62 5.54 6.43
CA ILE A 51 -7.06 6.20 7.62
C ILE A 51 -8.17 7.08 8.20
N GLN A 52 -8.64 6.75 9.40
CA GLN A 52 -9.71 7.47 10.09
C GLN A 52 -9.42 7.55 11.60
N GLY A 53 -9.92 8.60 12.24
CA GLY A 53 -9.72 8.83 13.68
C GLY A 53 -8.52 9.73 13.98
N ARG A 54 -7.78 9.41 15.05
CA ARG A 54 -6.70 10.25 15.58
C ARG A 54 -5.36 9.89 14.94
N ILE A 55 -4.61 10.91 14.51
CA ILE A 55 -3.20 10.77 14.14
C ILE A 55 -2.38 10.83 15.42
N LEU A 56 -1.51 9.84 15.62
CA LEU A 56 -0.78 9.70 16.87
C LEU A 56 0.72 9.50 16.58
N SER A 57 1.56 10.29 17.23
CA SER A 57 3.03 10.24 17.10
C SER A 57 3.67 9.48 18.26
N GLY A 58 4.82 8.85 18.04
CA GLY A 58 5.57 8.12 19.06
C GLY A 58 6.85 7.49 18.50
N VAL A 59 7.63 6.83 19.35
CA VAL A 59 8.92 6.22 18.97
C VAL A 59 8.77 4.71 18.82
N VAL A 60 9.39 4.14 17.77
CA VAL A 60 9.37 2.68 17.53
C VAL A 60 10.27 1.98 18.54
N THR A 61 9.72 1.03 19.31
CA THR A 61 10.49 0.29 20.35
C THR A 61 10.93 -1.09 19.89
N LYS A 62 10.06 -1.83 19.18
CA LYS A 62 10.33 -3.22 18.75
C LYS A 62 9.78 -3.48 17.35
N MET A 63 10.54 -4.23 16.56
CA MET A 63 10.19 -4.68 15.21
C MET A 63 10.29 -6.21 15.07
N ARG A 64 9.89 -6.96 16.11
CA ARG A 64 10.04 -8.43 16.13
C ARG A 64 8.94 -9.18 15.39
N MET A 65 7.82 -8.52 15.10
CA MET A 65 6.66 -9.13 14.49
C MET A 65 6.63 -8.87 12.98
N GLN A 66 6.07 -9.81 12.21
CA GLN A 66 5.92 -9.65 10.77
C GLN A 66 4.83 -8.61 10.44
N LYS A 67 5.16 -7.61 9.61
CA LYS A 67 4.25 -6.55 9.12
C LYS A 67 3.59 -5.68 10.21
N THR A 68 4.09 -5.71 11.45
CA THR A 68 3.60 -4.88 12.56
C THR A 68 4.75 -4.38 13.43
N ILE A 69 4.62 -3.17 13.97
CA ILE A 69 5.60 -2.53 14.86
C ILE A 69 4.93 -2.09 16.17
N VAL A 70 5.70 -2.03 17.25
CA VAL A 70 5.22 -1.53 18.55
C VAL A 70 5.78 -0.13 18.80
N ILE A 71 4.88 0.82 19.09
CA ILE A 71 5.19 2.24 19.32
C ILE A 71 4.99 2.57 20.80
N ARG A 72 5.95 3.29 21.39
CA ARG A 72 5.86 3.86 22.74
C ARG A 72 5.54 5.35 22.67
N ARG A 73 4.66 5.83 23.54
CA ARG A 73 4.37 7.24 23.76
C ARG A 73 4.64 7.58 25.21
N ASP A 74 5.56 8.50 25.42
CA ASP A 74 5.80 9.06 26.74
C ASP A 74 4.86 10.27 26.92
N TYR A 75 4.12 10.29 28.03
CA TYR A 75 3.23 11.38 28.41
C TYR A 75 3.40 11.67 29.90
N LEU A 76 3.09 12.91 30.30
CA LEU A 76 3.06 13.32 31.70
C LEU A 76 1.62 13.29 32.19
N HIS A 77 1.39 12.69 33.36
CA HIS A 77 0.08 12.62 33.99
C HIS A 77 0.02 13.60 35.17
N TYR A 78 -0.98 14.47 35.19
CA TYR A 78 -1.22 15.40 36.29
C TYR A 78 -1.99 14.70 37.41
N ILE A 79 -1.67 15.01 38.67
CA ILE A 79 -2.26 14.43 39.89
C ILE A 79 -3.10 15.50 40.58
#